data_AF-A0A2E9V618-F1
#
_entry.id   AF-A0A2E9V618-F1
#
_cell.length_a   1.000
_cell.length_b   1.000
_cell.length_c   1.000
_cell.angle_alpha   90.00
_cell.angle_beta   90.00
_cell.angle_gamma   90.00
#
_symmetry.space_group_name_H-M   'P 1'
#
loop_
_entity.id
_entity.type
_entity.pdbx_description
1 polymer ?
#
loop_
_entity_poly.entity_id
_entity_poly.type
_entity_poly.pdbx_seq_one_letter_code
_entity_poly.pdbx_strand_id
1 'polypeptide(L)'
;MSIRLNITNFYARLMIKPFLRRNKDPYRVRRWLENQAKYFFLKPENFWETPTTFSVDNKTVKGLWVGSGKNKKYKGVLLYIHGGAFIFGSPKTHMKLAARIAKEIDFKAALPDYRLAPENKYPCAIEDVITTYQAILSTGTKSSQIVLAGDSAGGTLVLELINHLLKKKLDL
;
A
#
# COMPACT_ATOMS: atom_id res chain seq x y z
N MET A 1 23.93 10.69 -16.95
CA MET A 1 23.68 10.29 -15.55
C MET A 1 22.61 11.22 -14.96
N SER A 2 21.53 10.70 -14.35
CA SER A 2 20.39 11.52 -13.92
C SER A 2 20.75 12.39 -12.71
N ILE A 3 20.58 13.71 -12.82
CA ILE A 3 20.80 14.67 -11.71
C ILE A 3 19.93 14.30 -10.50
N ARG A 4 18.70 13.83 -10.73
CA ARG A 4 17.82 13.32 -9.68
C ARG A 4 18.44 12.14 -8.94
N LEU A 5 19.03 11.18 -9.66
CA LEU A 5 19.65 10.00 -9.05
C LEU A 5 20.84 10.38 -8.14
N ASN A 6 21.66 11.34 -8.58
CA ASN A 6 22.80 11.81 -7.78
C ASN A 6 22.34 12.50 -6.48
N ILE A 7 21.31 13.35 -6.57
CA ILE A 7 20.73 14.03 -5.39
C ILE A 7 20.12 13.01 -4.43
N THR A 8 19.34 12.04 -4.92
CA THR A 8 18.72 11.00 -4.08
C THR A 8 19.77 10.12 -3.41
N ASN A 9 20.83 9.72 -4.14
CA ASN A 9 21.91 8.92 -3.59
C ASN A 9 22.71 9.69 -2.52
N PHE A 10 22.98 10.98 -2.75
CA PHE A 10 23.67 11.84 -1.79
C PHE A 10 22.86 12.00 -0.51
N TYR A 11 21.56 12.30 -0.63
CA TYR A 11 20.63 12.37 0.50
C TYR A 11 20.57 11.03 1.27
N ALA A 12 20.48 9.90 0.57
CA ALA A 12 20.43 8.59 1.19
C ALA A 12 21.70 8.28 2.00
N ARG A 13 22.88 8.66 1.47
CA ARG A 13 24.17 8.45 2.16
C ARG A 13 24.32 9.32 3.40
N LEU A 14 23.87 10.56 3.36
CA LEU A 14 24.07 11.51 4.46
C LEU A 14 22.98 11.46 5.52
N MET A 15 21.73 11.15 5.15
CA MET A 15 20.58 11.23 6.05
C MET A 15 20.03 9.86 6.41
N ILE A 16 19.69 9.03 5.41
CA ILE A 16 19.00 7.75 5.64
C ILE A 16 19.93 6.76 6.36
N LYS A 17 21.14 6.49 5.80
CA LYS A 17 22.04 5.47 6.36
C LYS A 17 22.51 5.77 7.80
N PRO A 18 22.96 7.00 8.14
CA PRO A 18 23.39 7.30 9.51
C PRO A 18 22.23 7.28 10.51
N PHE A 19 21.03 7.71 10.10
CA PHE A 19 19.84 7.67 10.94
C PHE A 19 19.45 6.23 11.29
N LEU A 20 19.36 5.35 10.29
CA LEU A 20 19.03 3.93 10.50
C LEU A 20 20.08 3.23 11.38
N ARG A 21 21.37 3.53 11.18
CA ARG A 21 22.45 2.95 12.00
C ARG A 21 22.35 3.35 13.47
N ARG A 22 21.86 4.56 13.77
CA ARG A 22 21.76 5.12 15.13
C ARG A 22 20.45 4.79 15.84
N ASN A 23 19.40 4.42 15.11
CA ASN A 23 18.06 4.18 15.67
C ASN A 23 17.65 2.72 15.48
N LYS A 24 17.72 1.93 16.55
CA LYS A 24 17.35 0.51 16.55
C LYS A 24 15.89 0.25 16.91
N ASP A 25 15.19 1.24 17.45
CA ASP A 25 13.76 1.16 17.77
C ASP A 25 12.91 1.25 16.48
N PRO A 26 12.18 0.19 16.11
CA PRO A 26 11.33 0.18 14.91
C PRO A 26 10.28 1.29 14.92
N TYR A 27 9.72 1.65 16.08
CA TYR A 27 8.66 2.67 16.16
C TYR A 27 9.19 4.05 15.78
N ARG A 28 10.37 4.41 16.28
CA ARG A 28 11.03 5.68 15.95
C ARG A 28 11.38 5.76 14.47
N VAL A 29 11.86 4.67 13.88
CA VAL A 29 12.18 4.61 12.45
C VAL A 29 10.92 4.70 11.59
N ARG A 30 9.82 3.99 11.96
CA ARG A 30 8.51 4.10 11.30
C ARG A 30 8.03 5.54 11.25
N ARG A 31 7.94 6.20 12.41
CA ARG A 31 7.46 7.59 12.51
C ARG A 31 8.29 8.55 11.68
N TRP A 32 9.61 8.36 11.66
CA TRP A 32 10.49 9.16 10.82
C TRP A 32 10.22 8.93 9.33
N LEU A 33 10.17 7.67 8.88
CA LEU A 33 9.86 7.32 7.49
C LEU A 33 8.49 7.85 7.07
N GLU A 34 7.46 7.74 7.91
CA GLU A 34 6.13 8.30 7.61
C GLU A 34 6.17 9.82 7.41
N ASN A 35 6.95 10.53 8.23
CA ASN A 35 7.11 11.97 8.08
C ASN A 35 7.88 12.34 6.80
N GLN A 36 8.89 11.56 6.43
CA GLN A 36 9.63 11.78 5.17
C GLN A 36 8.78 11.43 3.94
N ALA A 37 7.95 10.38 4.00
CA ALA A 37 7.10 9.91 2.91
C ALA A 37 6.18 11.01 2.35
N LYS A 38 5.81 11.99 3.18
CA LYS A 38 5.03 13.17 2.78
C LYS A 38 5.65 13.96 1.62
N TYR A 39 6.97 13.89 1.44
CA TYR A 39 7.71 14.69 0.45
C TYR A 39 8.07 13.93 -0.84
N PHE A 40 7.90 12.61 -0.89
CA PHE A 40 8.35 11.81 -2.06
C PHE A 40 7.39 11.85 -3.25
N PHE A 41 6.09 12.03 -3.00
CA PHE A 41 5.08 12.07 -4.05
C PHE A 41 4.18 13.30 -3.92
N LEU A 42 3.91 13.93 -5.06
CA LEU A 42 2.91 14.99 -5.16
C LEU A 42 1.51 14.37 -5.22
N LYS A 43 0.56 14.97 -4.50
CA LYS A 43 -0.84 14.58 -4.59
C LYS A 43 -1.36 14.87 -6.00
N PRO A 44 -2.17 13.99 -6.62
CA PRO A 44 -2.85 14.34 -7.86
C PRO A 44 -3.87 15.46 -7.61
N GLU A 45 -4.27 16.16 -8.67
CA GLU A 45 -5.35 17.13 -8.60
C GLU A 45 -6.66 16.48 -8.09
N ASN A 46 -7.47 17.20 -7.33
CA ASN A 46 -8.73 16.70 -6.77
C ASN A 46 -8.56 15.39 -5.97
N PHE A 47 -7.40 15.23 -5.31
CA PHE A 47 -7.11 14.10 -4.44
C PHE A 47 -8.04 14.06 -3.23
N TRP A 48 -8.55 12.88 -2.92
CA TRP A 48 -9.29 12.62 -1.70
C TRP A 48 -8.79 11.32 -1.05
N GLU A 49 -8.95 11.24 0.26
CA GLU A 49 -8.68 10.06 1.07
C GLU A 49 -9.85 9.85 2.04
N THR A 50 -10.17 8.59 2.35
CA THR A 50 -11.24 8.24 3.27
C THR A 50 -10.81 7.00 4.07
N PRO A 51 -10.65 7.13 5.40
CA PRO A 51 -10.44 5.98 6.27
C PRO A 51 -11.53 4.94 6.12
N THR A 52 -11.16 3.67 6.17
CA THR A 52 -12.09 2.56 6.02
C THR A 52 -11.65 1.36 6.86
N THR A 53 -12.59 0.43 7.02
CA THR A 53 -12.34 -0.89 7.57
C THR A 53 -12.86 -1.89 6.56
N PHE A 54 -11.96 -2.68 5.99
CA PHE A 54 -12.28 -3.79 5.11
C PHE A 54 -12.74 -4.96 5.99
N SER A 55 -13.98 -5.42 5.80
CA SER A 55 -14.58 -6.44 6.65
C SER A 55 -15.20 -7.56 5.83
N VAL A 56 -14.89 -8.81 6.18
CA VAL A 56 -15.47 -10.02 5.60
C VAL A 56 -15.31 -11.17 6.60
N ASP A 57 -16.31 -12.06 6.71
CA ASP A 57 -16.27 -13.25 7.57
C ASP A 57 -15.74 -13.00 9.00
N ASN A 58 -16.23 -11.93 9.65
CA ASN A 58 -15.81 -11.47 10.99
C ASN A 58 -14.33 -11.02 11.13
N LYS A 59 -13.58 -10.96 10.03
CA LYS A 59 -12.24 -10.38 9.99
C LYS A 59 -12.32 -8.93 9.56
N THR A 60 -11.45 -8.10 10.13
CA THR A 60 -11.39 -6.67 9.82
C THR A 60 -9.95 -6.21 9.62
N VAL A 61 -9.75 -5.37 8.61
CA VAL A 61 -8.46 -4.74 8.31
C VAL A 61 -8.70 -3.25 8.10
N LYS A 62 -8.02 -2.41 8.88
CA LYS A 62 -8.08 -0.96 8.67
C LYS A 62 -7.39 -0.58 7.37
N GLY A 63 -7.74 0.56 6.80
CA GLY A 63 -7.03 1.06 5.63
C GLY A 63 -7.57 2.39 5.12
N LEU A 64 -7.24 2.69 3.87
CA LEU A 64 -7.65 3.91 3.19
C LEU A 64 -8.26 3.57 1.82
N TRP A 65 -9.36 4.25 1.51
CA TRP A 65 -9.75 4.50 0.12
C TRP A 65 -9.14 5.82 -0.33
N VAL A 66 -8.57 5.85 -1.52
CA VAL A 66 -8.00 7.07 -2.11
C VAL A 66 -8.36 7.16 -3.59
N GLY A 67 -8.40 8.38 -4.11
CA GLY A 67 -8.64 8.59 -5.53
C GLY A 67 -8.45 10.05 -5.94
N SER A 68 -8.82 10.34 -7.17
CA SER A 68 -8.73 11.67 -7.78
C SER A 68 -9.97 11.91 -8.62
N GLY A 69 -10.54 13.12 -8.53
CA GLY A 69 -11.66 13.53 -9.38
C GLY A 69 -12.91 13.92 -8.61
N LYS A 70 -13.73 14.78 -9.22
CA LYS A 70 -14.90 15.41 -8.58
C LYS A 70 -16.10 14.45 -8.42
N ASN A 71 -16.34 13.58 -9.40
CA ASN A 71 -17.57 12.77 -9.46
C ASN A 71 -17.44 11.35 -8.86
N LYS A 72 -16.25 10.96 -8.35
CA LYS A 72 -15.96 9.65 -7.72
C LYS A 72 -16.53 8.41 -8.44
N LYS A 73 -16.68 8.46 -9.76
CA LYS A 73 -17.02 7.31 -10.61
C LYS A 73 -15.72 6.70 -11.11
N TYR A 74 -15.56 5.39 -10.94
CA TYR A 74 -14.33 4.66 -11.28
C TYR A 74 -14.68 3.35 -11.97
N LYS A 75 -13.82 2.88 -12.87
CA LYS A 75 -14.00 1.62 -13.61
C LYS A 75 -13.70 0.38 -12.76
N GLY A 76 -12.89 0.56 -11.71
CA GLY A 76 -12.44 -0.53 -10.85
C GLY A 76 -11.68 -0.06 -9.61
N VAL A 77 -11.00 -1.02 -8.97
CA VAL A 77 -10.23 -0.85 -7.74
C VAL A 77 -8.78 -1.27 -7.96
N LEU A 78 -7.85 -0.39 -7.61
CA LEU A 78 -6.43 -0.73 -7.46
C LEU A 78 -6.20 -1.15 -6.00
N LEU A 79 -6.02 -2.44 -5.73
CA LEU A 79 -5.54 -2.89 -4.43
C LEU A 79 -4.02 -2.71 -4.37
N TYR A 80 -3.58 -1.64 -3.70
CA TYR A 80 -2.17 -1.28 -3.59
C TYR A 80 -1.60 -1.70 -2.24
N ILE A 81 -0.61 -2.59 -2.25
CA ILE A 81 0.08 -3.09 -1.06
C ILE A 81 1.42 -2.37 -0.93
N HIS A 82 1.59 -1.62 0.16
CA HIS A 82 2.79 -0.81 0.34
C HIS A 82 4.04 -1.64 0.60
N GLY A 83 5.21 -1.11 0.21
CA GLY A 83 6.50 -1.65 0.62
C GLY A 83 6.92 -1.23 2.03
N GLY A 84 8.14 -1.62 2.41
CA GLY A 84 8.72 -1.31 3.71
C GLY A 84 9.31 -2.51 4.46
N ALA A 85 9.78 -3.53 3.75
CA ALA A 85 10.43 -4.72 4.33
C ALA A 85 9.57 -5.43 5.39
N PHE A 86 8.23 -5.36 5.27
CA PHE A 86 7.25 -5.89 6.24
C PHE A 86 7.30 -5.25 7.63
N ILE A 87 8.20 -4.28 7.85
CA ILE A 87 8.45 -3.65 9.14
C ILE A 87 8.03 -2.19 9.12
N PHE A 88 8.05 -1.53 7.97
CA PHE A 88 7.82 -0.11 7.79
C PHE A 88 6.72 0.17 6.76
N GLY A 89 6.37 1.44 6.64
CA GLY A 89 5.33 1.90 5.74
C GLY A 89 3.95 1.88 6.41
N SER A 90 2.99 2.43 5.66
CA SER A 90 1.57 2.48 6.01
C SER A 90 0.79 2.95 4.77
N PRO A 91 -0.55 2.81 4.75
CA PRO A 91 -1.38 3.43 3.71
C PRO A 91 -1.06 4.91 3.48
N LYS A 92 -0.78 5.67 4.55
CA LYS A 92 -0.49 7.11 4.45
C LYS A 92 0.81 7.41 3.71
N THR A 93 1.81 6.53 3.83
CA THR A 93 3.09 6.71 3.14
C THR A 93 2.99 6.50 1.63
N HIS A 94 2.06 5.65 1.18
CA HIS A 94 1.93 5.26 -0.24
C HIS A 94 0.67 5.80 -0.92
N MET A 95 -0.28 6.39 -0.19
CA MET A 95 -1.56 6.88 -0.74
C MET A 95 -1.42 7.79 -1.95
N LYS A 96 -0.39 8.66 -1.97
CA LYS A 96 -0.18 9.60 -3.08
C LYS A 96 0.33 8.88 -4.33
N LEU A 97 1.20 7.89 -4.17
CA LEU A 97 1.67 7.04 -5.27
C LEU A 97 0.51 6.20 -5.81
N ALA A 98 -0.21 5.51 -4.93
CA ALA A 98 -1.36 4.69 -5.29
C ALA A 98 -2.45 5.50 -6.00
N ALA A 99 -2.77 6.70 -5.51
CA ALA A 99 -3.75 7.58 -6.16
C ALA A 99 -3.31 8.10 -7.53
N ARG A 100 -2.00 8.31 -7.75
CA ARG A 100 -1.49 8.67 -9.08
C ARG A 100 -1.63 7.50 -10.04
N ILE A 101 -1.22 6.30 -9.64
CA ILE A 101 -1.37 5.10 -10.48
C ILE A 101 -2.84 4.85 -10.80
N ALA A 102 -3.71 4.90 -9.78
CA ALA A 102 -5.15 4.70 -9.95
C ALA A 102 -5.78 5.74 -10.88
N LYS A 103 -5.34 7.01 -10.82
CA LYS A 103 -5.79 8.08 -11.72
C LYS A 103 -5.51 7.74 -13.19
N GLU A 104 -4.33 7.24 -13.51
CA GLU A 104 -3.93 6.93 -14.90
C GLU A 104 -4.80 5.83 -15.55
N ILE A 105 -5.40 4.95 -14.72
CA ILE A 105 -6.25 3.86 -15.20
C ILE A 105 -7.76 4.09 -14.94
N ASP A 106 -8.15 5.26 -14.43
CA ASP A 106 -9.54 5.63 -14.06
C ASP A 106 -10.14 4.77 -12.91
N PHE A 107 -9.31 4.46 -11.92
CA PHE A 107 -9.63 3.63 -10.75
C PHE A 107 -9.57 4.45 -9.46
N LYS A 108 -10.20 3.94 -8.40
CA LYS A 108 -9.86 4.29 -7.00
C LYS A 108 -8.88 3.27 -6.43
N ALA A 109 -8.10 3.62 -5.43
CA ALA A 109 -7.20 2.68 -4.77
C ALA A 109 -7.67 2.32 -3.35
N ALA A 110 -7.55 1.04 -3.02
CA ALA A 110 -7.65 0.49 -1.67
C ALA A 110 -6.24 0.22 -1.14
N LEU A 111 -5.93 0.75 0.05
CA LEU A 111 -4.66 0.53 0.73
C LEU A 111 -4.93 -0.07 2.11
N PRO A 112 -4.70 -1.38 2.31
CA PRO A 112 -4.81 -1.99 3.63
C PRO A 112 -3.66 -1.57 4.54
N ASP A 113 -3.98 -1.31 5.80
CA ASP A 113 -3.04 -1.14 6.90
C ASP A 113 -2.70 -2.52 7.47
N TYR A 114 -2.01 -3.32 6.64
CA TYR A 114 -1.69 -4.71 6.99
C TYR A 114 -0.72 -4.77 8.17
N ARG A 115 -0.85 -5.79 9.00
CA ARG A 115 -0.04 -6.00 10.19
C ARG A 115 1.45 -6.12 9.87
N LEU A 116 2.28 -5.38 10.61
CA LEU A 116 3.73 -5.31 10.42
C LEU A 116 4.49 -6.18 11.44
N ALA A 117 5.65 -6.67 11.01
CA ALA A 117 6.66 -7.25 11.87
C ALA A 117 7.45 -6.15 12.61
N PRO A 118 8.03 -6.42 13.79
CA PRO A 118 8.10 -7.71 14.47
C PRO A 118 6.86 -8.11 15.27
N GLU A 119 5.91 -7.21 15.50
CA GLU A 119 4.74 -7.43 16.36
C GLU A 119 3.83 -8.52 15.82
N ASN A 120 3.69 -8.56 14.50
CA ASN A 120 2.90 -9.55 13.78
C ASN A 120 3.78 -10.21 12.73
N LYS A 121 4.30 -11.39 13.06
CA LYS A 121 5.17 -12.14 12.16
C LYS A 121 4.35 -12.74 11.01
N TYR A 122 5.05 -13.26 10.00
CA TYR A 122 4.43 -14.08 8.97
C TYR A 122 3.56 -15.19 9.61
N PRO A 123 2.32 -15.45 9.15
CA PRO A 123 1.69 -14.97 7.90
C PRO A 123 0.73 -13.77 8.06
N CYS A 124 0.77 -12.99 9.16
CA CYS A 124 -0.27 -11.99 9.44
C CYS A 124 -0.50 -10.96 8.31
N ALA A 125 0.56 -10.48 7.67
CA ALA A 125 0.44 -9.50 6.59
C ALA A 125 -0.36 -10.04 5.38
N ILE A 126 -0.09 -11.28 4.94
CA ILE A 126 -0.80 -11.87 3.80
C ILE A 126 -2.25 -12.22 4.16
N GLU A 127 -2.53 -12.62 5.40
CA GLU A 127 -3.91 -12.82 5.87
C GLU A 127 -4.74 -11.53 5.78
N ASP A 128 -4.15 -10.38 6.11
CA ASP A 128 -4.82 -9.09 6.03
C ASP A 128 -5.05 -8.65 4.57
N VAL A 129 -4.09 -8.93 3.69
CA VAL A 129 -4.21 -8.68 2.25
C VAL A 129 -5.33 -9.55 1.63
N ILE A 130 -5.40 -10.83 1.98
CA ILE A 130 -6.49 -11.74 1.55
C ILE A 130 -7.83 -11.23 2.06
N THR A 131 -7.91 -10.88 3.35
CA THR A 131 -9.12 -10.33 3.99
C THR A 131 -9.59 -9.08 3.25
N THR A 132 -8.66 -8.20 2.90
CA THR A 132 -8.95 -6.96 2.16
C THR A 132 -9.47 -7.24 0.75
N TYR A 133 -8.83 -8.16 0.02
CA TYR A 133 -9.27 -8.55 -1.33
C TYR A 133 -10.69 -9.12 -1.30
N GLN A 134 -10.97 -10.04 -0.37
CA GLN A 134 -12.30 -10.64 -0.20
C GLN A 134 -13.35 -9.61 0.23
N ALA A 135 -13.00 -8.67 1.11
CA ALA A 135 -13.88 -7.57 1.50
C ALA A 135 -14.19 -6.61 0.34
N ILE A 136 -13.29 -6.46 -0.64
CA ILE A 136 -13.59 -5.68 -1.85
C ILE A 136 -14.57 -6.46 -2.74
N LEU A 137 -14.35 -7.76 -2.94
CA LEU A 137 -15.27 -8.61 -3.70
C LEU A 137 -16.69 -8.63 -3.10
N SER A 138 -16.81 -8.67 -1.77
CA SER A 138 -18.11 -8.71 -1.09
C SER A 138 -18.96 -7.45 -1.30
N THR A 139 -18.37 -6.34 -1.79
CA THR A 139 -19.11 -5.13 -2.19
C THR A 139 -19.81 -5.25 -3.55
N GLY A 140 -19.66 -6.38 -4.25
CA GLY A 140 -20.12 -6.58 -5.62
C GLY A 140 -19.12 -6.13 -6.69
N THR A 141 -17.90 -5.73 -6.30
CA THR A 141 -16.81 -5.48 -7.25
C THR A 141 -16.36 -6.81 -7.86
N LYS A 142 -16.39 -6.93 -9.19
CA LYS A 142 -15.93 -8.15 -9.88
C LYS A 142 -14.41 -8.28 -9.78
N SER A 143 -13.89 -9.51 -9.73
CA SER A 143 -12.45 -9.79 -9.74
C SER A 143 -11.74 -9.13 -10.93
N SER A 144 -12.36 -9.19 -12.11
CA SER A 144 -11.90 -8.53 -13.34
C SER A 144 -11.84 -6.99 -13.30
N GLN A 145 -12.39 -6.37 -12.25
CA GLN A 145 -12.32 -4.92 -12.00
C GLN A 145 -11.30 -4.58 -10.90
N ILE A 146 -10.52 -5.55 -10.42
CA ILE A 146 -9.50 -5.36 -9.40
C ILE A 146 -8.12 -5.52 -10.05
N VAL A 147 -7.30 -4.48 -9.92
CA VAL A 147 -5.88 -4.54 -10.28
C VAL A 147 -5.06 -4.64 -8.99
N LEU A 148 -4.15 -5.61 -8.94
CA LEU A 148 -3.22 -5.78 -7.83
C LEU A 148 -1.91 -5.03 -8.13
N ALA A 149 -1.41 -4.26 -7.16
CA ALA A 149 -0.13 -3.60 -7.27
C ALA A 149 0.57 -3.52 -5.91
N GLY A 150 1.90 -3.46 -5.93
CA GLY A 150 2.68 -3.25 -4.73
C GLY A 150 4.16 -3.11 -5.04
N ASP A 151 4.91 -2.50 -4.12
CA ASP A 151 6.34 -2.26 -4.27
C ASP A 151 7.14 -3.04 -3.21
N SER A 152 8.34 -3.51 -3.59
CA SER A 152 9.25 -4.22 -2.66
C SER A 152 8.53 -5.37 -1.90
N ALA A 153 8.48 -5.31 -0.56
CA ALA A 153 7.72 -6.24 0.28
C ALA A 153 6.23 -6.34 -0.10
N GLY A 154 5.60 -5.23 -0.48
CA GLY A 154 4.22 -5.23 -0.96
C GLY A 154 4.06 -5.97 -2.30
N GLY A 155 5.05 -5.88 -3.18
CA GLY A 155 5.10 -6.70 -4.40
C GLY A 155 5.20 -8.20 -4.09
N THR A 156 5.92 -8.57 -3.02
CA THR A 156 5.95 -9.97 -2.55
C THR A 156 4.56 -10.42 -2.10
N LEU A 157 3.85 -9.60 -1.31
CA LEU A 157 2.48 -9.90 -0.87
C LEU A 157 1.48 -10.00 -2.03
N VAL A 158 1.64 -9.21 -3.10
CA VAL A 158 0.84 -9.35 -4.33
C VAL A 158 1.03 -10.73 -4.95
N LEU A 159 2.28 -11.18 -5.10
CA LEU A 159 2.57 -12.51 -5.66
C LEU A 159 2.05 -13.63 -4.76
N GLU A 160 2.15 -13.48 -3.44
CA GLU A 160 1.58 -14.42 -2.48
C GLU A 160 0.05 -14.49 -2.58
N LEU A 161 -0.62 -13.34 -2.74
CA LEU A 161 -2.07 -13.30 -2.94
C LEU A 161 -2.46 -14.03 -4.23
N ILE A 162 -1.79 -13.76 -5.35
CA ILE A 162 -2.05 -14.44 -6.63
C ILE A 162 -1.87 -15.96 -6.47
N ASN A 163 -0.78 -16.40 -5.85
CA ASN A 163 -0.54 -17.82 -5.57
C ASN A 163 -1.64 -18.43 -4.69
N HIS A 164 -2.13 -17.70 -3.68
CA HIS A 164 -3.24 -18.13 -2.84
C HIS A 164 -4.54 -18.33 -3.64
N LEU A 165 -4.89 -17.37 -4.51
CA LEU A 165 -6.09 -17.42 -5.35
C LEU A 165 -6.04 -18.59 -6.33
N LEU A 166 -4.89 -18.78 -7.00
CA LEU A 166 -4.67 -19.90 -7.93
C LEU A 166 -4.83 -21.26 -7.24
N LYS A 167 -4.26 -21.43 -6.04
CA LYS A 167 -4.36 -22.69 -5.28
C LYS A 167 -5.79 -23.02 -4.85
N LYS A 168 -6.63 -22.00 -4.61
CA LYS A 168 -8.01 -22.18 -4.19
C LYS A 168 -9.01 -22.28 -5.35
N LYS A 169 -8.57 -22.19 -6.61
CA LYS A 169 -9.46 -22.06 -7.78
C LYS A 169 -10.49 -20.92 -7.60
N LEU A 170 -10.10 -19.83 -6.94
CA LEU A 170 -10.94 -18.65 -6.85
C LEU A 170 -10.79 -17.89 -8.18
N ASP A 171 -11.92 -17.57 -8.83
CA ASP A 171 -11.94 -16.90 -10.14
C ASP A 171 -11.12 -15.60 -10.10
N LEU A 172 -10.16 -15.49 -11.03
CA LEU A 172 -9.34 -14.30 -11.28
C LEU A 172 -10.14 -13.25 -12.05
#